data_AF-A0A7C2ERX0-F1
#
_entry.id   AF-A0A7C2ERX0-F1
#
_cell.length_a   1.000
_cell.length_b   1.000
_cell.length_c   1.000
_cell.angle_alpha   90.00
_cell.angle_beta   90.00
_cell.angle_gamma   90.00
#
_symmetry.space_group_name_H-M   'P 1'
#
loop_
_entity.id
_entity.type
_entity.pdbx_description
1 polymer ?
#
loop_
_entity_poly.entity_id
_entity_poly.type
_entity_poly.pdbx_seq_one_letter_code
_entity_poly.pdbx_strand_id
1 'polypeptide(L)'
;KSPTDSVEAYESYLKGRTVLYKFITQTLDLSDLKLATDYFKQAVQHDANFALAHSGLGVCYLNYVLKGMGGAEYYGEARRAFDRALELDSTLIEPRVRMTYIYLIEGNSEVARQEIRRLGRQAPNEPSVHLAASYVYRLSGEYDRALDAWDRLLRISPTDVVVASYNRARIRIYQRDYEKAEAEIKKGMAFEPHHPLLRAFEAVIDYYRGEIEKATLELEDVLSKNPDIHGYKVFLAFCYLARGDRDNAFALVDDQVLETGYADQDAAYRLATLYALDGRADEAIKWLERAISIGNENYPWFVTNPNWDQMREDPRFKALMENLREKWEKLVESE
;
A
#
# COMPACT_ATOMS: atom_id res chain seq x y z
N LYS A 1 5.28 -12.04 31.01
CA LYS A 1 4.17 -11.40 31.75
C LYS A 1 2.90 -11.55 30.92
N SER A 2 1.73 -11.64 31.55
CA SER A 2 0.46 -11.57 30.81
C SER A 2 0.37 -10.21 30.12
N PRO A 3 -0.12 -10.12 28.87
CA PRO A 3 -0.21 -8.85 28.16
C PRO A 3 -1.36 -7.95 28.69
N THR A 4 -2.28 -8.52 29.46
CA THR A 4 -3.34 -7.83 30.23
C THR A 4 -3.83 -8.75 31.37
N ASP A 5 -4.37 -8.18 32.44
CA ASP A 5 -5.05 -8.92 33.52
C ASP A 5 -6.58 -8.97 33.33
N SER A 6 -7.14 -8.29 32.33
CA SER A 6 -8.58 -8.35 31.99
C SER A 6 -8.86 -9.41 30.94
N VAL A 7 -9.73 -10.36 31.27
CA VAL A 7 -10.17 -11.42 30.35
C VAL A 7 -11.00 -10.82 29.21
N GLU A 8 -11.85 -9.86 29.51
CA GLU A 8 -12.70 -9.14 28.55
C GLU A 8 -11.88 -8.32 27.56
N ALA A 9 -10.79 -7.70 28.04
CA ALA A 9 -9.84 -6.99 27.18
C ALA A 9 -9.13 -7.96 26.23
N TYR A 10 -8.64 -9.09 26.75
CA TYR A 10 -7.96 -10.10 25.95
C TYR A 10 -8.89 -10.75 24.92
N GLU A 11 -10.13 -11.06 25.29
CA GLU A 11 -11.15 -11.61 24.38
C GLU A 11 -11.44 -10.64 23.22
N SER A 12 -11.70 -9.37 23.55
CA SER A 12 -11.93 -8.32 22.54
C SER A 12 -10.73 -8.17 21.61
N TYR A 13 -9.50 -8.21 22.14
CA TYR A 13 -8.28 -8.17 21.34
C TYR A 13 -8.16 -9.35 20.37
N LEU A 14 -8.47 -10.59 20.80
CA LEU A 14 -8.44 -11.75 19.92
C LEU A 14 -9.51 -11.69 18.82
N LYS A 15 -10.71 -11.17 19.13
CA LYS A 15 -11.75 -10.91 18.12
C LYS A 15 -11.27 -9.88 17.10
N GLY A 16 -10.70 -8.75 17.57
CA GLY A 16 -10.13 -7.71 16.71
C GLY A 16 -9.07 -8.25 15.76
N ARG A 17 -8.13 -9.06 16.27
CA ARG A 17 -7.10 -9.71 15.43
C ARG A 17 -7.67 -10.65 14.39
N THR A 18 -8.65 -11.46 14.77
CA THR A 18 -9.27 -12.43 13.87
C THR A 18 -9.98 -11.73 12.71
N VAL A 19 -10.77 -10.70 13.02
CA VAL A 19 -11.49 -9.92 12.00
C VAL A 19 -10.51 -9.12 11.13
N LEU A 20 -9.47 -8.51 11.72
CA LEU A 20 -8.45 -7.80 10.96
C LEU A 20 -7.70 -8.74 9.99
N TYR A 21 -7.38 -9.96 10.42
CA TYR A 21 -6.76 -10.95 9.55
C TYR A 21 -7.68 -11.33 8.38
N LYS A 22 -8.97 -11.57 8.64
CA LYS A 22 -9.99 -11.81 7.60
C LYS A 22 -10.07 -10.65 6.61
N PHE A 23 -10.10 -9.41 7.12
CA PHE A 23 -10.09 -8.21 6.30
C PHE A 23 -8.88 -8.17 5.35
N ILE A 24 -7.67 -8.38 5.88
CA ILE A 24 -6.43 -8.25 5.12
C ILE A 24 -6.26 -9.36 4.07
N THR A 25 -6.66 -10.59 4.41
CA THR A 25 -6.33 -11.78 3.62
C THR A 25 -7.46 -12.26 2.74
N GLN A 26 -8.72 -11.89 3.02
CA GLN A 26 -9.89 -12.46 2.32
C GLN A 26 -10.79 -11.38 1.72
N THR A 27 -11.35 -10.51 2.56
CA THR A 27 -12.53 -9.73 2.17
C THR A 27 -12.20 -8.35 1.64
N LEU A 28 -11.26 -7.65 2.28
CA LEU A 28 -11.03 -6.23 2.09
C LEU A 28 -12.32 -5.37 2.23
N ASP A 29 -13.27 -5.86 3.02
CA ASP A 29 -14.56 -5.21 3.26
C ASP A 29 -14.43 -4.17 4.38
N LEU A 30 -14.91 -2.95 4.12
CA LEU A 30 -14.86 -1.85 5.09
C LEU A 30 -15.57 -2.19 6.41
N SER A 31 -16.62 -3.02 6.37
CA SER A 31 -17.35 -3.47 7.55
C SER A 31 -16.49 -4.36 8.47
N ASP A 32 -15.64 -5.22 7.90
CA ASP A 32 -14.70 -6.04 8.67
C ASP A 32 -13.62 -5.13 9.32
N LEU A 33 -13.10 -4.12 8.60
CA LEU A 33 -12.13 -3.19 9.18
C LEU A 33 -12.73 -2.34 10.31
N LYS A 34 -13.97 -1.87 10.16
CA LYS A 34 -14.72 -1.17 11.21
C LYS A 34 -14.92 -2.07 12.44
N LEU A 35 -15.37 -3.30 12.23
CA LEU A 35 -15.60 -4.25 13.30
C LEU A 35 -14.30 -4.61 14.05
N ALA A 36 -13.19 -4.81 13.34
CA ALA A 36 -11.88 -5.02 13.95
C ALA A 36 -11.45 -3.81 14.81
N THR A 37 -11.64 -2.60 14.28
CA THR A 37 -11.36 -1.35 15.00
C THR A 37 -12.18 -1.25 16.28
N ASP A 38 -13.48 -1.57 16.23
CA ASP A 38 -14.36 -1.53 17.39
C ASP A 38 -13.97 -2.54 18.46
N TYR A 39 -13.56 -3.74 18.07
CA TYR A 39 -13.04 -4.73 19.03
C TYR A 39 -11.76 -4.28 19.73
N PHE A 40 -10.81 -3.66 19.00
CA PHE A 40 -9.63 -3.11 19.66
C PHE A 40 -9.96 -1.91 20.55
N LYS A 41 -10.96 -1.08 20.19
CA LYS A 41 -11.45 -0.01 21.08
C LYS A 41 -12.07 -0.58 22.36
N GLN A 42 -12.86 -1.65 22.26
CA GLN A 42 -13.41 -2.36 23.41
C GLN A 42 -12.29 -2.94 24.29
N ALA A 43 -11.25 -3.53 23.69
CA ALA A 43 -10.10 -4.05 24.44
C ALA A 43 -9.41 -2.94 25.25
N VAL A 44 -9.19 -1.77 24.65
CA VAL A 44 -8.63 -0.59 25.34
C VAL A 44 -9.58 -0.02 26.40
N GLN A 45 -10.89 -0.11 26.18
CA GLN A 45 -11.88 0.33 27.17
C GLN A 45 -11.88 -0.57 28.42
N HIS A 46 -11.72 -1.87 28.25
CA HIS A 46 -11.61 -2.83 29.35
C HIS A 46 -10.27 -2.74 30.07
N ASP A 47 -9.17 -2.47 29.35
CA ASP A 47 -7.86 -2.21 29.91
C ASP A 47 -7.09 -1.16 29.11
N ALA A 48 -7.04 0.06 29.65
CA ALA A 48 -6.36 1.20 29.01
C ALA A 48 -4.83 1.04 28.92
N ASN A 49 -4.25 0.10 29.67
CA ASN A 49 -2.81 -0.20 29.67
C ASN A 49 -2.45 -1.41 28.81
N PHE A 50 -3.41 -1.97 28.05
CA PHE A 50 -3.16 -3.11 27.17
C PHE A 50 -2.42 -2.69 25.89
N ALA A 51 -1.09 -2.69 25.93
CA ALA A 51 -0.22 -2.20 24.86
C ALA A 51 -0.50 -2.84 23.47
N LEU A 52 -0.77 -4.15 23.41
CA LEU A 52 -1.06 -4.83 22.14
C LEU A 52 -2.39 -4.39 21.51
N ALA A 53 -3.39 -4.02 22.33
CA ALA A 53 -4.66 -3.50 21.81
C ALA A 53 -4.49 -2.11 21.17
N HIS A 54 -3.66 -1.25 21.78
CA HIS A 54 -3.25 0.02 21.17
C HIS A 54 -2.48 -0.19 19.86
N SER A 55 -1.57 -1.18 19.81
CA SER A 55 -0.89 -1.57 18.55
C SER A 55 -1.91 -1.98 17.48
N GLY A 56 -2.88 -2.83 17.83
CA GLY A 56 -3.95 -3.28 16.93
C GLY A 56 -4.80 -2.13 16.38
N LEU A 57 -5.15 -1.15 17.22
CA LEU A 57 -5.83 0.08 16.77
C LEU A 57 -5.02 0.83 15.72
N GLY A 58 -3.73 1.02 15.97
CA GLY A 58 -2.86 1.71 15.03
C GLY A 58 -2.77 0.98 13.67
N VAL A 59 -2.73 -0.36 13.69
CA VAL A 59 -2.75 -1.16 12.46
C VAL A 59 -4.08 -1.02 11.70
N CYS A 60 -5.22 -0.98 12.40
CA CYS A 60 -6.52 -0.70 11.77
C CYS A 60 -6.54 0.68 11.11
N TYR A 61 -6.11 1.72 11.83
CA TYR A 61 -6.06 3.08 11.29
C TYR A 61 -5.15 3.20 10.07
N LEU A 62 -3.97 2.57 10.06
CA LEU A 62 -3.15 2.53 8.85
C LEU A 62 -3.86 1.83 7.68
N ASN A 63 -4.62 0.77 7.92
CA ASN A 63 -5.31 0.06 6.84
C ASN A 63 -6.43 0.86 6.20
N TYR A 64 -7.08 1.79 6.91
CA TYR A 64 -8.01 2.73 6.27
C TYR A 64 -7.32 3.51 5.16
N VAL A 65 -6.07 3.95 5.39
CA VAL A 65 -5.31 4.69 4.37
C VAL A 65 -4.75 3.76 3.29
N LEU A 66 -3.99 2.73 3.69
CA LEU A 66 -3.24 1.87 2.77
C LEU A 66 -4.14 1.07 1.82
N LYS A 67 -5.43 0.91 2.15
CA LYS A 67 -6.44 0.25 1.29
C LYS A 67 -7.36 1.24 0.57
N GLY A 68 -7.15 2.54 0.76
CA GLY A 68 -7.89 3.60 0.09
C GLY A 68 -9.33 3.75 0.55
N MET A 69 -9.58 3.53 1.85
CA MET A 69 -10.90 3.58 2.51
C MET A 69 -11.04 4.79 3.47
N GLY A 70 -10.05 5.68 3.51
CA GLY A 70 -10.02 6.83 4.42
C GLY A 70 -8.89 7.82 4.07
N GLY A 71 -8.91 8.98 4.72
CA GLY A 71 -7.99 10.08 4.44
C GLY A 71 -6.77 10.15 5.37
N ALA A 72 -6.05 11.26 5.27
CA ALA A 72 -4.80 11.49 5.98
C ALA A 72 -4.97 11.58 7.52
N GLU A 73 -6.17 11.86 8.01
CA GLU A 73 -6.52 11.91 9.43
C GLU A 73 -6.20 10.61 10.17
N TYR A 74 -6.32 9.47 9.48
CA TYR A 74 -6.03 8.16 10.05
C TYR A 74 -4.55 7.93 10.37
N TYR A 75 -3.61 8.66 9.73
CA TYR A 75 -2.21 8.62 10.17
C TYR A 75 -2.03 9.25 11.54
N GLY A 76 -2.79 10.30 11.86
CA GLY A 76 -2.78 10.93 13.18
C GLY A 76 -3.31 10.00 14.26
N GLU A 77 -4.41 9.28 13.98
CA GLU A 77 -4.96 8.26 14.87
C GLU A 77 -4.01 7.07 15.04
N ALA A 78 -3.41 6.60 13.94
CA ALA A 78 -2.43 5.52 13.96
C ALA A 78 -1.22 5.88 14.82
N ARG A 79 -0.65 7.07 14.63
CA ARG A 79 0.47 7.59 15.42
C ARG A 79 0.13 7.61 16.91
N ARG A 80 -1.01 8.20 17.30
CA ARG A 80 -1.44 8.24 18.71
C ARG A 80 -1.53 6.84 19.33
N ALA A 81 -2.11 5.90 18.60
CA ALA A 81 -2.25 4.53 19.07
C ALA A 81 -0.89 3.82 19.20
N PHE A 82 0.01 3.98 18.23
CA PHE A 82 1.36 3.42 18.30
C PHE A 82 2.23 4.06 19.39
N ASP A 83 2.19 5.38 19.53
CA ASP A 83 2.90 6.09 20.59
C ASP A 83 2.42 5.58 21.97
N ARG A 84 1.10 5.43 22.15
CA ARG A 84 0.55 4.87 23.39
C ARG A 84 0.98 3.42 23.63
N ALA A 85 1.00 2.59 22.59
CA ALA A 85 1.50 1.22 22.69
C ALA A 85 2.96 1.18 23.14
N LEU A 86 3.81 2.08 22.63
CA LEU A 86 5.24 2.15 22.94
C LEU A 86 5.54 2.79 24.30
N GLU A 87 4.70 3.69 24.78
CA GLU A 87 4.73 4.19 26.15
C GLU A 87 4.48 3.07 27.17
N LEU A 88 3.50 2.21 26.87
CA LEU A 88 3.11 1.09 27.73
C LEU A 88 4.10 -0.07 27.66
N ASP A 89 4.57 -0.40 26.46
CA ASP A 89 5.59 -1.41 26.22
C ASP A 89 6.51 -1.00 25.05
N SER A 90 7.65 -0.42 25.42
CA SER A 90 8.66 0.03 24.46
C SER A 90 9.34 -1.13 23.70
N THR A 91 9.13 -2.38 24.10
CA THR A 91 9.73 -3.55 23.43
C THR A 91 8.95 -4.03 22.21
N LEU A 92 7.72 -3.53 22.01
CA LEU A 92 6.89 -3.90 20.87
C LEU A 92 7.53 -3.44 19.55
N ILE A 93 7.77 -4.40 18.65
CA ILE A 93 8.38 -4.13 17.34
C ILE A 93 7.33 -3.65 16.33
N GLU A 94 6.13 -4.23 16.33
CA GLU A 94 5.10 -3.90 15.32
C GLU A 94 4.77 -2.41 15.26
N PRO A 95 4.50 -1.68 16.37
CA PRO A 95 4.28 -0.23 16.31
C PRO A 95 5.47 0.52 15.69
N ARG A 96 6.70 0.20 16.09
CA ARG A 96 7.92 0.86 15.57
C ARG A 96 8.06 0.66 14.06
N VAL A 97 7.80 -0.56 13.60
CA VAL A 97 7.80 -0.89 12.17
C VAL A 97 6.68 -0.11 11.46
N ARG A 98 5.47 -0.10 11.99
CA ARG A 98 4.31 0.54 11.36
C ARG A 98 4.44 2.07 11.30
N MET A 99 5.21 2.68 12.21
CA MET A 99 5.56 4.09 12.12
C MET A 99 6.35 4.45 10.85
N THR A 100 7.01 3.51 10.17
CA THR A 100 7.72 3.79 8.92
C THR A 100 6.78 4.26 7.81
N TYR A 101 5.53 3.77 7.79
CA TYR A 101 4.52 4.28 6.85
C TYR A 101 4.17 5.74 7.13
N ILE A 102 4.17 6.13 8.41
CA ILE A 102 3.91 7.51 8.84
C ILE A 102 5.09 8.42 8.49
N TYR A 103 6.32 7.95 8.66
CA TYR A 103 7.51 8.69 8.22
C TYR A 103 7.48 8.94 6.70
N LEU A 104 7.02 7.99 5.89
CA LEU A 104 6.88 8.20 4.44
C LEU A 104 5.89 9.31 4.10
N ILE A 105 4.66 9.30 4.65
CA ILE A 105 3.65 10.34 4.36
C ILE A 105 4.09 11.74 4.84
N GLU A 106 4.96 11.80 5.84
CA GLU A 106 5.59 13.04 6.33
C GLU A 106 6.79 13.51 5.48
N GLY A 107 7.14 12.79 4.41
CA GLY A 107 8.27 13.10 3.53
C GLY A 107 9.62 12.67 4.10
N ASN A 108 9.64 11.90 5.18
CA ASN A 108 10.83 11.44 5.88
C ASN A 108 11.29 10.05 5.40
N SER A 109 11.42 9.86 4.08
CA SER A 109 11.79 8.57 3.47
C SER A 109 13.10 8.00 3.99
N GLU A 110 14.14 8.83 4.19
CA GLU A 110 15.43 8.35 4.71
C GLU A 110 15.32 7.88 6.17
N VAL A 111 14.46 8.51 6.98
CA VAL A 111 14.18 8.05 8.36
C VAL A 111 13.49 6.69 8.32
N ALA A 112 12.49 6.51 7.46
CA ALA A 112 11.83 5.22 7.27
C ALA A 112 12.83 4.12 6.88
N ARG A 113 13.75 4.41 5.93
CA ARG A 113 14.78 3.46 5.49
C ARG A 113 15.77 3.11 6.60
N GLN A 114 16.26 4.09 7.34
CA GLN A 114 17.17 3.86 8.47
C GLN A 114 16.52 2.98 9.53
N GLU A 115 15.26 3.24 9.84
CA GLU A 115 14.50 2.49 10.82
C GLU A 115 14.27 1.04 10.37
N ILE A 116 13.90 0.81 9.11
CA ILE A 116 13.82 -0.54 8.52
C ILE A 116 15.17 -1.28 8.61
N ARG A 117 16.29 -0.64 8.26
CA ARG A 117 17.63 -1.26 8.37
C ARG A 117 17.97 -1.60 9.82
N ARG A 118 17.60 -0.74 10.77
CA ARG A 118 17.83 -0.95 12.21
C ARG A 118 17.00 -2.12 12.73
N LEU A 119 15.70 -2.12 12.44
CA LEU A 119 14.77 -3.17 12.88
C LEU A 119 15.06 -4.51 12.21
N GLY A 120 15.50 -4.52 10.95
CA GLY A 120 15.96 -5.74 10.25
C GLY A 120 17.15 -6.43 10.92
N ARG A 121 18.03 -5.67 11.60
CA ARG A 121 19.12 -6.24 12.42
C ARG A 121 18.66 -6.68 13.81
N GLN A 122 17.73 -5.95 14.41
CA GLN A 122 17.26 -6.20 15.79
C GLN A 122 16.26 -7.36 15.87
N ALA A 123 15.38 -7.47 14.88
CA ALA A 123 14.29 -8.43 14.84
C ALA A 123 14.21 -9.11 13.46
N PRO A 124 15.25 -9.87 13.05
CA PRO A 124 15.32 -10.46 11.70
C PRO A 124 14.25 -11.50 11.43
N ASN A 125 13.58 -12.02 12.46
CA ASN A 125 12.51 -13.01 12.35
C ASN A 125 11.11 -12.42 12.60
N GLU A 126 10.98 -11.09 12.64
CA GLU A 126 9.70 -10.42 12.81
C GLU A 126 9.03 -10.21 11.43
N PRO A 127 7.85 -10.81 11.15
CA PRO A 127 7.17 -10.68 9.86
C PRO A 127 6.92 -9.22 9.45
N SER A 128 6.46 -8.40 10.40
CA SER A 128 6.09 -7.01 10.11
C SER A 128 7.28 -6.20 9.56
N VAL A 129 8.51 -6.47 10.03
CA VAL A 129 9.73 -5.81 9.55
C VAL A 129 9.94 -6.04 8.05
N HIS A 130 9.79 -7.29 7.59
CA HIS A 130 9.98 -7.63 6.18
C HIS A 130 8.85 -7.10 5.29
N LEU A 131 7.62 -7.05 5.80
CA LEU A 131 6.49 -6.42 5.13
C LEU A 131 6.70 -4.91 4.91
N ALA A 132 7.20 -4.20 5.93
CA ALA A 132 7.47 -2.77 5.79
C ALA A 132 8.74 -2.51 4.95
N ALA A 133 9.76 -3.35 5.08
CA ALA A 133 10.97 -3.28 4.27
C ALA A 133 10.64 -3.42 2.78
N SER A 134 9.83 -4.41 2.41
CA SER A 134 9.45 -4.61 1.02
C SER A 134 8.67 -3.42 0.44
N TYR A 135 7.84 -2.77 1.26
CA TYR A 135 7.10 -1.57 0.88
C TYR A 135 8.05 -0.38 0.64
N VAL A 136 8.94 -0.11 1.59
CA VAL A 136 9.93 0.99 1.51
C VAL A 136 10.87 0.80 0.32
N TYR A 137 11.44 -0.40 0.14
CA TYR A 137 12.35 -0.67 -0.97
C TYR A 137 11.66 -0.55 -2.34
N ARG A 138 10.41 -1.03 -2.45
CA ARG A 138 9.63 -0.86 -3.69
C ARG A 138 9.38 0.61 -4.02
N LEU A 139 9.01 1.43 -3.03
CA LEU A 139 8.78 2.85 -3.25
C LEU A 139 10.07 3.62 -3.61
N SER A 140 11.24 3.09 -3.26
CA SER A 140 12.54 3.62 -3.70
C SER A 140 13.05 2.99 -5.00
N GLY A 141 12.31 2.09 -5.65
CA GLY A 141 12.74 1.43 -6.89
C GLY A 141 13.75 0.28 -6.72
N GLU A 142 14.01 -0.17 -5.50
CA GLU A 142 14.91 -1.29 -5.19
C GLU A 142 14.15 -2.63 -5.23
N TYR A 143 13.80 -3.07 -6.43
CA TYR A 143 12.90 -4.20 -6.64
C TYR A 143 13.45 -5.52 -6.11
N ASP A 144 14.73 -5.81 -6.28
CA ASP A 144 15.31 -7.08 -5.83
C ASP A 144 15.30 -7.19 -4.30
N ARG A 145 15.67 -6.11 -3.59
CA ARG A 145 15.57 -6.05 -2.12
C ARG A 145 14.12 -6.17 -1.64
N ALA A 146 13.19 -5.55 -2.36
CA ALA A 146 11.77 -5.67 -2.04
C ALA A 146 11.28 -7.12 -2.17
N LEU A 147 11.67 -7.81 -3.24
CA LEU A 147 11.36 -9.23 -3.46
C LEU A 147 12.02 -10.14 -2.42
N ASP A 148 13.28 -9.89 -2.07
CA ASP A 148 14.00 -10.61 -1.01
C ASP A 148 13.30 -10.47 0.35
N ALA A 149 12.80 -9.27 0.66
CA ALA A 149 12.02 -9.03 1.87
C ALA A 149 10.69 -9.81 1.84
N TRP A 150 9.99 -9.86 0.71
CA TRP A 150 8.81 -10.73 0.57
C TRP A 150 9.15 -12.21 0.75
N ASP A 151 10.26 -12.69 0.19
CA ASP A 151 10.70 -14.07 0.33
C ASP A 151 11.05 -14.40 1.79
N ARG A 152 11.67 -13.46 2.52
CA ARG A 152 11.90 -13.58 3.98
C ARG A 152 10.59 -13.62 4.75
N LEU A 153 9.64 -12.74 4.45
CA LEU A 153 8.32 -12.74 5.08
C LEU A 153 7.64 -14.11 4.91
N LEU A 154 7.57 -14.64 3.70
CA LEU A 154 6.87 -15.90 3.43
C LEU A 154 7.56 -17.12 4.03
N ARG A 155 8.87 -17.07 4.30
CA ARG A 155 9.56 -18.11 5.08
C ARG A 155 9.14 -18.10 6.55
N ILE A 156 8.85 -16.93 7.12
CA ILE A 156 8.48 -16.76 8.53
C ILE A 156 6.97 -16.97 8.71
N SER A 157 6.17 -16.41 7.80
CA SER A 157 4.73 -16.39 7.83
C SER A 157 4.16 -16.77 6.46
N PRO A 158 4.03 -18.09 6.19
CA PRO A 158 3.43 -18.58 4.93
C PRO A 158 1.98 -18.12 4.72
N THR A 159 1.28 -17.74 5.81
CA THR A 159 -0.10 -17.24 5.78
C THR A 159 -0.24 -15.88 5.11
N ASP A 160 0.86 -15.12 4.97
CA ASP A 160 0.86 -13.82 4.28
C ASP A 160 0.93 -13.96 2.74
N VAL A 161 0.78 -15.17 2.18
CA VAL A 161 0.89 -15.45 0.74
C VAL A 161 -0.01 -14.57 -0.12
N VAL A 162 -1.24 -14.28 0.32
CA VAL A 162 -2.17 -13.41 -0.43
C VAL A 162 -1.62 -11.99 -0.54
N VAL A 163 -1.17 -11.42 0.58
CA VAL A 163 -0.59 -10.07 0.64
C VAL A 163 0.69 -9.98 -0.15
N ALA A 164 1.57 -10.98 -0.02
CA ALA A 164 2.82 -11.03 -0.77
C ALA A 164 2.56 -11.16 -2.28
N SER A 165 1.59 -11.96 -2.70
CA SER A 165 1.33 -12.26 -4.12
C SER A 165 1.01 -11.01 -4.94
N TYR A 166 0.01 -10.20 -4.55
CA TYR A 166 -0.30 -8.99 -5.31
C TYR A 166 0.79 -7.91 -5.22
N ASN A 167 1.53 -7.85 -4.10
CA ASN A 167 2.65 -6.91 -3.98
C ASN A 167 3.87 -7.31 -4.83
N ARG A 168 4.18 -8.60 -4.90
CA ARG A 168 5.24 -9.13 -5.79
C ARG A 168 4.82 -9.00 -7.25
N ALA A 169 3.56 -9.27 -7.58
CA ALA A 169 3.01 -9.04 -8.92
C ALA A 169 3.15 -7.57 -9.34
N ARG A 170 2.85 -6.62 -8.46
CA ARG A 170 3.08 -5.19 -8.70
C ARG A 170 4.54 -4.85 -9.01
N ILE A 171 5.49 -5.44 -8.29
CA ILE A 171 6.92 -5.26 -8.59
C ILE A 171 7.26 -5.82 -9.97
N ARG A 172 6.71 -7.00 -10.33
CA ARG A 172 6.90 -7.61 -11.65
C ARG A 172 6.26 -6.80 -12.78
N ILE A 173 5.12 -6.17 -12.56
CA ILE A 173 4.52 -5.17 -13.48
C ILE A 173 5.50 -4.01 -13.71
N TYR A 174 6.12 -3.48 -12.65
CA TYR A 174 7.10 -2.39 -12.79
C TYR A 174 8.33 -2.81 -13.60
N GLN A 175 8.75 -4.07 -13.47
CA GLN A 175 9.80 -4.69 -14.27
C GLN A 175 9.33 -5.09 -15.68
N ARG A 176 8.04 -4.90 -16.00
CA ARG A 176 7.38 -5.32 -17.25
C ARG A 176 7.46 -6.82 -17.53
N ASP A 177 7.64 -7.61 -16.47
CA ASP A 177 7.66 -9.08 -16.52
C ASP A 177 6.26 -9.60 -16.17
N TYR A 178 5.36 -9.47 -17.15
CA TYR A 178 3.93 -9.76 -16.96
C TYR A 178 3.68 -11.26 -16.72
N GLU A 179 4.50 -12.14 -17.30
CA GLU A 179 4.45 -13.58 -17.09
C GLU A 179 4.74 -13.93 -15.62
N LYS A 180 5.80 -13.35 -15.02
CA LYS A 180 6.05 -13.54 -13.59
C LYS A 180 5.01 -12.84 -12.72
N ALA A 181 4.48 -11.69 -13.14
CA ALA A 181 3.42 -11.02 -12.40
C ALA A 181 2.18 -11.92 -12.28
N GLU A 182 1.75 -12.53 -13.39
CA GLU A 182 0.63 -13.47 -13.42
C GLU A 182 0.90 -14.73 -12.59
N ALA A 183 2.12 -15.26 -12.63
CA ALA A 183 2.52 -16.38 -11.80
C ALA A 183 2.43 -16.04 -10.29
N GLU A 184 2.76 -14.81 -9.89
CA GLU A 184 2.59 -14.36 -8.51
C GLU A 184 1.11 -14.25 -8.12
N ILE A 185 0.25 -13.68 -8.97
CA ILE A 185 -1.20 -13.63 -8.73
C ILE A 185 -1.79 -15.03 -8.55
N LYS A 186 -1.43 -15.98 -9.43
CA LYS A 186 -1.90 -17.38 -9.35
C LYS A 186 -1.54 -18.05 -8.03
N LYS A 187 -0.38 -17.74 -7.43
CA LYS A 187 -0.02 -18.27 -6.09
C LYS A 187 -0.99 -17.79 -5.03
N GLY A 188 -1.35 -16.51 -5.02
CA GLY A 188 -2.32 -15.96 -4.06
C GLY A 188 -3.72 -16.51 -4.30
N MET A 189 -4.14 -16.61 -5.56
CA MET A 189 -5.47 -17.10 -5.92
C MET A 189 -5.67 -18.58 -5.62
N ALA A 190 -4.59 -19.37 -5.49
CA ALA A 190 -4.68 -20.75 -5.01
C ALA A 190 -5.20 -20.84 -3.55
N PHE A 191 -5.09 -19.75 -2.77
CA PHE A 191 -5.59 -19.67 -1.40
C PHE A 191 -6.90 -18.87 -1.35
N GLU A 192 -6.93 -17.70 -1.97
CA GLU A 192 -8.08 -16.78 -1.92
C GLU A 192 -8.44 -16.31 -3.34
N PRO A 193 -9.15 -17.14 -4.14
CA PRO A 193 -9.44 -16.88 -5.55
C PRO A 193 -10.24 -15.58 -5.80
N HIS A 194 -10.99 -15.14 -4.80
CA HIS A 194 -11.87 -13.98 -4.90
C HIS A 194 -11.34 -12.75 -4.19
N HIS A 195 -10.10 -12.78 -3.69
CA HIS A 195 -9.53 -11.62 -3.00
C HIS A 195 -9.48 -10.40 -3.95
N PRO A 196 -10.08 -9.24 -3.57
CA PRO A 196 -10.25 -8.11 -4.47
C PRO A 196 -8.95 -7.60 -5.10
N LEU A 197 -7.86 -7.54 -4.33
CA LEU A 197 -6.58 -7.04 -4.87
C LEU A 197 -5.89 -8.04 -5.79
N LEU A 198 -6.10 -9.35 -5.65
CA LEU A 198 -5.50 -10.30 -6.58
C LEU A 198 -6.12 -10.12 -7.97
N ARG A 199 -7.45 -10.02 -7.99
CA ARG A 199 -8.26 -9.75 -9.19
C ARG A 199 -7.96 -8.39 -9.80
N ALA A 200 -7.88 -7.34 -8.98
CA ALA A 200 -7.52 -6.00 -9.47
C ALA A 200 -6.12 -5.97 -10.09
N PHE A 201 -5.11 -6.61 -9.48
CA PHE A 201 -3.77 -6.64 -10.05
C PHE A 201 -3.66 -7.59 -11.25
N GLU A 202 -4.49 -8.63 -11.38
CA GLU A 202 -4.65 -9.39 -12.62
C GLU A 202 -5.14 -8.49 -13.76
N ALA A 203 -6.19 -7.70 -13.52
CA ALA A 203 -6.69 -6.75 -14.50
C ALA A 203 -5.66 -5.67 -14.86
N VAL A 204 -4.81 -5.25 -13.93
CA VAL A 204 -3.68 -4.34 -14.23
C VAL A 204 -2.66 -5.01 -15.15
N ILE A 205 -2.38 -6.30 -14.98
CA ILE A 205 -1.51 -7.06 -15.92
C ILE A 205 -2.15 -7.07 -17.31
N ASP A 206 -3.45 -7.39 -17.40
CA ASP A 206 -4.20 -7.41 -18.65
C ASP A 206 -4.19 -6.04 -19.35
N TYR A 207 -4.36 -4.95 -18.59
CA TYR A 207 -4.24 -3.58 -19.11
C TYR A 207 -2.88 -3.34 -19.77
N TYR A 208 -1.77 -3.68 -19.10
CA TYR A 208 -0.43 -3.47 -19.65
C TYR A 208 -0.06 -4.43 -20.79
N ARG A 209 -0.80 -5.54 -20.96
CA ARG A 209 -0.73 -6.42 -22.14
C ARG A 209 -1.59 -5.93 -23.31
N GLY A 210 -2.42 -4.91 -23.11
CA GLY A 210 -3.35 -4.39 -24.11
C GLY A 210 -4.69 -5.13 -24.16
N GLU A 211 -4.97 -6.03 -23.21
CA GLU A 211 -6.26 -6.72 -23.06
C GLU A 211 -7.27 -5.79 -22.33
N ILE A 212 -7.51 -4.61 -22.89
CA ILE A 212 -8.20 -3.50 -22.21
C ILE A 212 -9.64 -3.87 -21.83
N GLU A 213 -10.39 -4.54 -22.71
CA GLU A 213 -11.79 -4.94 -22.45
C GLU A 213 -11.88 -5.91 -21.27
N LYS A 214 -10.96 -6.89 -21.21
CA LYS A 214 -10.89 -7.88 -20.13
C LYS A 214 -10.55 -7.21 -18.81
N ALA A 215 -9.54 -6.33 -18.81
CA ALA A 215 -9.18 -5.53 -17.64
C ALA A 215 -10.34 -4.67 -17.14
N THR A 216 -11.10 -4.05 -18.07
CA THR A 216 -12.26 -3.20 -17.73
C THR A 216 -13.33 -4.01 -17.01
N LEU A 217 -13.78 -5.13 -17.60
CA LEU A 217 -14.84 -5.97 -17.03
C LEU A 217 -14.48 -6.50 -15.64
N GLU A 218 -13.23 -6.92 -15.47
CA GLU A 218 -12.75 -7.44 -14.19
C GLU A 218 -12.70 -6.36 -13.11
N LEU A 219 -12.23 -5.15 -13.44
CA LEU A 219 -12.21 -4.02 -12.50
C LEU A 219 -13.62 -3.52 -12.17
N GLU A 220 -14.54 -3.48 -13.14
CA GLU A 220 -15.95 -3.18 -12.90
C GLU A 220 -16.57 -4.17 -11.89
N ASP A 221 -16.35 -5.47 -12.08
CA ASP A 221 -16.85 -6.49 -11.15
C ASP A 221 -16.24 -6.35 -9.75
N VAL A 222 -14.91 -6.17 -9.65
CA VAL A 222 -14.21 -5.98 -8.38
C VAL A 222 -14.74 -4.75 -7.62
N LEU A 223 -14.86 -3.61 -8.31
CA LEU A 223 -15.28 -2.34 -7.70
C LEU A 223 -16.78 -2.30 -7.41
N SER A 224 -17.62 -3.06 -8.15
CA SER A 224 -19.04 -3.20 -7.81
C SER A 224 -19.26 -3.92 -6.48
N LYS A 225 -18.36 -4.86 -6.13
CA LYS A 225 -18.40 -5.63 -4.88
C LYS A 225 -17.62 -4.97 -3.75
N ASN A 226 -16.66 -4.11 -4.10
CA ASN A 226 -15.76 -3.42 -3.16
C ASN A 226 -15.72 -1.93 -3.52
N PRO A 227 -16.80 -1.17 -3.31
CA PRO A 227 -16.86 0.23 -3.74
C PRO A 227 -15.95 1.15 -2.91
N ASP A 228 -15.57 0.73 -1.71
CA ASP A 228 -14.82 1.53 -0.73
C ASP A 228 -13.29 1.52 -0.94
N ILE A 229 -12.75 0.74 -1.89
CA ILE A 229 -11.31 0.77 -2.22
C ILE A 229 -10.99 1.88 -3.24
N HIS A 230 -11.28 3.13 -2.87
CA HIS A 230 -11.29 4.30 -3.75
C HIS A 230 -10.00 4.45 -4.58
N GLY A 231 -8.83 4.25 -3.99
CA GLY A 231 -7.53 4.34 -4.69
C GLY A 231 -7.34 3.37 -5.87
N TYR A 232 -8.20 2.37 -6.02
CA TYR A 232 -8.18 1.39 -7.12
C TYR A 232 -9.15 1.73 -8.25
N LYS A 233 -10.12 2.65 -8.04
CA LYS A 233 -10.99 3.17 -9.12
C LYS A 233 -10.19 3.80 -10.26
N VAL A 234 -9.00 4.34 -9.96
CA VAL A 234 -8.11 4.95 -10.95
C VAL A 234 -7.59 3.94 -11.99
N PHE A 235 -7.44 2.65 -11.64
CA PHE A 235 -7.09 1.63 -12.63
C PHE A 235 -8.21 1.40 -13.65
N LEU A 236 -9.47 1.45 -13.21
CA LEU A 236 -10.61 1.37 -14.12
C LEU A 236 -10.67 2.63 -15.01
N ALA A 237 -10.35 3.80 -14.44
CA ALA A 237 -10.23 5.03 -15.22
C ALA A 237 -9.15 4.95 -16.31
N PHE A 238 -8.01 4.27 -16.06
CA PHE A 238 -7.02 3.99 -17.12
C PHE A 238 -7.63 3.20 -18.27
N CYS A 239 -8.43 2.19 -17.96
CA CYS A 239 -9.07 1.33 -18.96
C CYS A 239 -10.11 2.11 -19.78
N TYR A 240 -10.91 2.96 -19.13
CA TYR A 240 -11.85 3.85 -19.82
C TYR A 240 -11.14 4.85 -20.74
N LEU A 241 -10.05 5.49 -20.29
CA LEU A 241 -9.25 6.35 -21.17
C LEU A 241 -8.66 5.60 -22.37
N ALA A 242 -8.13 4.39 -22.16
CA ALA A 242 -7.59 3.57 -23.25
C ALA A 242 -8.65 3.20 -24.30
N ARG A 243 -9.94 3.18 -23.91
CA ARG A 243 -11.09 2.98 -24.80
C ARG A 243 -11.65 4.28 -25.40
N GLY A 244 -11.08 5.43 -25.06
CA GLY A 244 -11.58 6.75 -25.48
C GLY A 244 -12.79 7.24 -24.69
N ASP A 245 -13.17 6.57 -23.60
CA ASP A 245 -14.31 6.92 -22.76
C ASP A 245 -13.87 7.85 -21.61
N ARG A 246 -13.57 9.09 -21.99
CA ARG A 246 -13.06 10.11 -21.07
C ARG A 246 -14.04 10.47 -19.97
N ASP A 247 -15.33 10.53 -20.30
CA ASP A 247 -16.36 10.96 -19.35
C ASP A 247 -16.49 9.94 -18.21
N ASN A 248 -16.56 8.63 -18.51
CA ASN A 248 -16.61 7.60 -17.47
C ASN A 248 -15.28 7.51 -16.70
N ALA A 249 -14.13 7.74 -17.35
CA ALA A 249 -12.85 7.75 -16.66
C ALA A 249 -12.79 8.79 -15.54
N PHE A 250 -13.22 10.03 -15.82
CA PHE A 250 -13.18 11.10 -14.83
C PHE A 250 -14.39 11.16 -13.91
N ALA A 251 -15.51 10.49 -14.25
CA ALA A 251 -16.62 10.27 -13.31
C ALA A 251 -16.20 9.41 -12.11
N LEU A 252 -15.17 8.56 -12.25
CA LEU A 252 -14.61 7.77 -11.16
C LEU A 252 -13.70 8.56 -10.22
N VAL A 253 -13.24 9.76 -10.61
CA VAL A 253 -12.34 10.60 -9.81
C VAL A 253 -13.17 11.51 -8.91
N ASP A 254 -13.85 10.90 -7.94
CA ASP A 254 -14.64 11.58 -6.92
C ASP A 254 -13.76 12.12 -5.76
N ASP A 255 -14.38 12.85 -4.82
CA ASP A 255 -13.69 13.43 -3.67
C ASP A 255 -12.95 12.39 -2.82
N GLN A 256 -13.49 11.16 -2.71
CA GLN A 256 -12.87 10.08 -1.91
C GLN A 256 -11.62 9.53 -2.60
N VAL A 257 -11.62 9.46 -3.93
CA VAL A 257 -10.42 9.12 -4.71
C VAL A 257 -9.35 10.19 -4.56
N LEU A 258 -9.72 11.47 -4.63
CA LEU A 258 -8.79 12.59 -4.44
C LEU A 258 -8.21 12.60 -3.02
N GLU A 259 -9.06 12.40 -2.01
CA GLU A 259 -8.64 12.29 -0.60
C GLU A 259 -7.66 11.13 -0.38
N THR A 260 -7.95 9.96 -0.96
CA THR A 260 -7.03 8.81 -0.96
C THR A 260 -5.71 9.17 -1.65
N GLY A 261 -5.76 9.89 -2.77
CA GLY A 261 -4.58 10.38 -3.48
C GLY A 261 -3.71 11.29 -2.61
N TYR A 262 -4.29 12.11 -1.74
CA TYR A 262 -3.50 12.92 -0.81
C TYR A 262 -2.89 12.08 0.32
N ALA A 263 -3.47 10.92 0.67
CA ALA A 263 -3.04 10.11 1.81
C ALA A 263 -2.17 8.90 1.44
N ASP A 264 -2.15 8.44 0.19
CA ASP A 264 -1.45 7.23 -0.23
C ASP A 264 -0.50 7.47 -1.42
N GLN A 265 0.73 6.97 -1.27
CA GLN A 265 1.82 7.13 -2.26
C GLN A 265 1.47 6.55 -3.63
N ASP A 266 0.81 5.39 -3.63
CA ASP A 266 0.48 4.67 -4.85
C ASP A 266 -0.74 5.30 -5.52
N ALA A 267 -1.74 5.74 -4.76
CA ALA A 267 -2.92 6.45 -5.27
C ALA A 267 -2.56 7.81 -5.88
N ALA A 268 -1.69 8.60 -5.21
CA ALA A 268 -1.16 9.85 -5.76
C ALA A 268 -0.51 9.62 -7.13
N TYR A 269 0.35 8.60 -7.22
CA TYR A 269 1.03 8.25 -8.47
C TYR A 269 0.06 7.74 -9.54
N ARG A 270 -0.97 6.97 -9.17
CA ARG A 270 -2.01 6.52 -10.10
C ARG A 270 -2.79 7.72 -10.66
N LEU A 271 -3.17 8.68 -9.83
CA LEU A 271 -3.81 9.92 -10.29
C LEU A 271 -2.90 10.70 -11.24
N ALA A 272 -1.63 10.85 -10.89
CA ALA A 272 -0.63 11.47 -11.75
C ALA A 272 -0.57 10.80 -13.13
N THR A 273 -0.57 9.46 -13.14
CA THR A 273 -0.56 8.65 -14.36
C THR A 273 -1.86 8.79 -15.16
N LEU A 274 -3.02 8.91 -14.50
CA LEU A 274 -4.31 9.14 -15.17
C LEU A 274 -4.29 10.46 -15.94
N TYR A 275 -3.86 11.54 -15.28
CA TYR A 275 -3.77 12.84 -15.89
C TYR A 275 -2.71 12.90 -16.99
N ALA A 276 -1.60 12.17 -16.85
CA ALA A 276 -0.60 12.03 -17.90
C ALA A 276 -1.17 11.34 -19.15
N LEU A 277 -1.94 10.26 -18.98
CA LEU A 277 -2.62 9.56 -20.07
C LEU A 277 -3.65 10.44 -20.79
N ASP A 278 -4.36 11.28 -20.05
CA ASP A 278 -5.34 12.24 -20.61
C ASP A 278 -4.70 13.45 -21.29
N GLY A 279 -3.38 13.66 -21.14
CA GLY A 279 -2.67 14.84 -21.64
C GLY A 279 -2.83 16.09 -20.76
N ARG A 280 -3.34 15.95 -19.53
CA ARG A 280 -3.46 17.02 -18.53
C ARG A 280 -2.15 17.19 -17.76
N ALA A 281 -1.18 17.82 -18.42
CA ALA A 281 0.20 17.93 -17.95
C ALA A 281 0.32 18.58 -16.56
N ASP A 282 -0.41 19.65 -16.28
CA ASP A 282 -0.31 20.38 -15.00
C ASP A 282 -0.78 19.53 -13.82
N GLU A 283 -1.91 18.84 -13.96
CA GLU A 283 -2.42 17.93 -12.95
C GLU A 283 -1.54 16.68 -12.80
N ALA A 284 -1.01 16.16 -13.91
CA ALA A 284 -0.08 15.04 -13.89
C ALA A 284 1.17 15.36 -13.04
N ILE A 285 1.79 16.52 -13.28
CA ILE A 285 2.96 16.98 -12.51
C ILE A 285 2.59 17.23 -11.05
N LYS A 286 1.48 17.92 -10.77
CA LYS A 286 1.02 18.17 -9.39
C LYS A 286 0.88 16.87 -8.58
N TRP A 287 0.25 15.86 -9.15
CA TRP A 287 0.05 14.59 -8.45
C TRP A 287 1.33 13.74 -8.36
N LEU A 288 2.23 13.84 -9.35
CA LEU A 288 3.54 13.20 -9.28
C LEU A 288 4.41 13.83 -8.18
N GLU A 289 4.43 15.16 -8.09
CA GLU A 289 5.07 15.89 -7.00
C GLU A 289 4.48 15.49 -5.65
N ARG A 290 3.15 15.34 -5.56
CA ARG A 290 2.51 14.82 -4.35
C ARG A 290 3.08 13.44 -4.02
N ALA A 291 3.01 12.48 -4.94
CA ALA A 291 3.50 11.12 -4.72
C ALA A 291 4.95 11.08 -4.22
N ILE A 292 5.83 11.87 -4.85
CA ILE A 292 7.24 12.01 -4.46
C ILE A 292 7.37 12.61 -3.06
N SER A 293 6.64 13.70 -2.77
CA SER A 293 6.69 14.38 -1.47
C SER A 293 6.27 13.49 -0.29
N ILE A 294 5.50 12.44 -0.55
CA ILE A 294 5.03 11.47 0.45
C ILE A 294 5.72 10.11 0.36
N GLY A 295 6.86 10.05 -0.32
CA GLY A 295 7.79 8.93 -0.28
C GLY A 295 7.75 7.96 -1.46
N ASN A 296 6.96 8.22 -2.51
CA ASN A 296 7.05 7.46 -3.76
C ASN A 296 8.19 8.00 -4.64
N GLU A 297 9.40 7.51 -4.42
CA GLU A 297 10.61 7.92 -5.14
C GLU A 297 11.04 6.86 -6.18
N ASN A 298 10.07 6.16 -6.78
CA ASN A 298 10.29 4.99 -7.62
C ASN A 298 10.77 5.35 -9.03
N TYR A 299 11.99 5.90 -9.11
CA TYR A 299 12.63 6.37 -10.34
C TYR A 299 12.53 5.38 -11.50
N PRO A 300 12.94 4.10 -11.36
CA PRO A 300 12.97 3.19 -12.50
C PRO A 300 11.59 3.03 -13.14
N TRP A 301 10.55 2.90 -12.32
CA TRP A 301 9.19 2.78 -12.84
C TRP A 301 8.69 4.07 -13.50
N PHE A 302 8.96 5.24 -12.90
CA PHE A 302 8.46 6.51 -13.43
C PHE A 302 9.01 6.78 -14.83
N VAL A 303 10.28 6.44 -15.09
CA VAL A 303 10.91 6.61 -16.41
C VAL A 303 10.57 5.52 -17.42
N THR A 304 10.19 4.31 -16.99
CA THR A 304 9.87 3.21 -17.91
C THR A 304 8.37 2.97 -18.12
N ASN A 305 7.49 3.56 -17.30
CA ASN A 305 6.05 3.38 -17.43
C ASN A 305 5.55 4.04 -18.73
N PRO A 306 5.00 3.28 -19.70
CA PRO A 306 4.56 3.82 -20.99
C PRO A 306 3.45 4.88 -20.88
N ASN A 307 2.69 4.87 -19.77
CA ASN A 307 1.63 5.86 -19.53
C ASN A 307 2.15 7.29 -19.35
N TRP A 308 3.48 7.47 -19.21
CA TRP A 308 4.16 8.76 -19.13
C TRP A 308 4.82 9.19 -20.44
N ASP A 309 4.64 8.46 -21.55
CA ASP A 309 5.36 8.72 -22.81
C ASP A 309 5.08 10.12 -23.38
N GLN A 310 3.84 10.63 -23.24
CA GLN A 310 3.50 12.00 -23.65
C GLN A 310 4.18 13.09 -22.81
N MET A 311 4.63 12.75 -21.59
CA MET A 311 5.22 13.68 -20.63
C MET A 311 6.76 13.71 -20.69
N ARG A 312 7.40 12.83 -21.47
CA ARG A 312 8.87 12.67 -21.50
C ARG A 312 9.61 13.96 -21.85
N GLU A 313 9.00 14.80 -22.70
CA GLU A 313 9.57 16.07 -23.14
C GLU A 313 9.21 17.27 -22.24
N ASP A 314 8.28 17.11 -21.29
CA ASP A 314 7.93 18.19 -20.34
C ASP A 314 9.15 18.51 -19.46
N PRO A 315 9.61 19.78 -19.40
CA PRO A 315 10.81 20.16 -18.65
C PRO A 315 10.66 19.91 -17.14
N ARG A 316 9.44 19.98 -16.59
CA ARG A 316 9.18 19.70 -15.16
C ARG A 316 9.30 18.22 -14.88
N PHE A 317 8.77 17.37 -15.77
CA PHE A 317 8.94 15.92 -15.67
C PHE A 317 10.42 15.53 -15.71
N LYS A 318 11.18 16.06 -16.68
CA LYS A 318 12.64 15.85 -16.78
C LYS A 318 13.37 16.25 -15.50
N ALA A 319 13.05 17.41 -14.93
CA ALA A 319 13.67 17.87 -13.68
C ALA A 319 13.36 16.95 -12.48
N LEU A 320 12.11 16.47 -12.36
CA LEU A 320 11.74 15.50 -11.32
C LEU A 320 12.49 14.18 -11.49
N MET A 321 12.59 13.67 -12.73
CA MET A 321 13.29 12.42 -13.01
C MET A 321 14.80 12.53 -12.78
N GLU A 322 15.41 13.67 -13.11
CA GLU A 322 16.83 13.91 -12.86
C GLU A 322 17.15 13.85 -11.36
N ASN A 323 16.37 14.54 -10.53
CA ASN A 323 16.53 14.53 -9.08
C ASN A 323 16.35 13.11 -8.50
N LEU A 324 15.31 12.40 -8.95
CA LEU A 324 15.07 11.03 -8.52
C LEU A 324 16.18 10.07 -9.00
N ARG A 325 16.75 10.26 -10.19
CA ARG A 325 17.87 9.46 -10.71
C ARG A 325 19.07 9.59 -9.78
N GLU A 326 19.49 10.81 -9.47
CA GLU A 326 20.64 11.04 -8.60
C GLU A 326 20.47 10.40 -7.22
N LYS A 327 19.26 10.48 -6.65
CA LYS A 327 18.94 9.81 -5.38
C LYS A 327 19.02 8.30 -5.52
N TRP A 328 18.41 7.74 -6.57
CA TRP A 328 18.36 6.30 -6.80
C TRP A 328 19.76 5.71 -7.07
N GLU A 329 20.59 6.37 -7.90
CA GLU A 329 21.97 5.95 -8.16
C GLU A 329 22.79 5.91 -6.85
N LYS A 330 22.72 6.96 -6.03
CA LYS A 330 23.38 6.98 -4.71
C LYS A 330 22.88 5.86 -3.79
N LEU A 331 21.59 5.53 -3.83
CA LEU A 331 21.01 4.46 -3.02
C LEU A 331 21.53 3.09 -3.45
N VAL A 332 21.68 2.85 -4.76
CA VAL A 332 22.17 1.57 -5.29
C VAL A 332 23.70 1.45 -5.19
N GLU A 333 24.43 2.57 -5.19
CA GLU A 333 25.90 2.59 -5.04
C GLU A 333 26.41 2.53 -3.59
N SER A 334 25.61 3.01 -2.62
CA SER A 334 26.01 3.08 -1.20
C SER A 334 25.86 1.76 -0.43
N GLU A 335 25.57 0.68 -1.14
CA GLU A 335 25.31 -0.66 -0.62
C GLU A 335 26.08 -1.73 -1.42
#